data_AF-A0A4Q5TBU2-F1
#
_entry.id   AF-A0A4Q5TBU2-F1
#
_cell.length_a   1.000
_cell.length_b   1.000
_cell.length_c   1.000
_cell.angle_alpha   90.00
_cell.angle_beta   90.00
_cell.angle_gamma   90.00
#
_symmetry.space_group_name_H-M   'P 1'
#
loop_
_entity.id
_entity.type
_entity.pdbx_description
1 polymer ?
#
loop_
_entity_poly.entity_id
_entity_poly.type
_entity_poly.pdbx_seq_one_letter_code
_entity_poly.pdbx_strand_id
1 'polypeptide(L)'
;MRQLIAAFIIVSNFQNVSAQQVGIGTSTPATTLHVYDAAGNSIIRSETNGAATQSAVELKTGTNAFDFLELRKWISGSGGSQAGIPLNGLSVITTGSNTTGGLLIGTKPPQPLYFTTDNIERMRINALGNVRIGNNLGGNNRLAVTADDGAAIFARTNFVAPPGSYIGSIQAIINNSAGSGAAVVGITENAALSTPGIPLGMYGVVGGAVDQGYGMGAFGVAGAGGIYASTIGSGKALRTSGAIQLEGIGAGLGKVLTSDAAGNASWQTISGASHNHYGESWSGVDDFAGLQITTNSASPARYGISGISNGNIGIGVGGSSLNDNGIGVSGIVYHDGIPYPTLEANTGVHGLNSTGTGVYASSMTGYALKVLKQNWLSVTGPTALLKNERTTNTAPVVVIENEASNPTALELKNGYIKVSGSNKMAFSHTTAAGNIVNNWSAISYPNAASTDIVFLTHNYNPTSTYFNYNYGVFWNGTTWAVYIETPATPMPVNINFNVMVIKQ
;
A
#
# COMPACT_ATOMS: atom_id res chain seq x y z
N MET A 1 123.21 -10.35 53.73
CA MET A 1 122.12 -11.28 54.12
C MET A 1 121.04 -10.66 55.02
N ARG A 2 121.35 -9.83 56.02
CA ARG A 2 120.32 -9.18 56.87
C ARG A 2 119.36 -8.24 56.13
N GLN A 3 119.79 -7.61 55.03
CA GLN A 3 118.91 -6.78 54.20
C GLN A 3 118.03 -7.58 53.22
N LEU A 4 118.36 -8.84 52.94
CA LEU A 4 117.54 -9.69 52.06
C LEU A 4 116.35 -10.31 52.83
N ILE A 5 116.51 -10.55 54.14
CA ILE A 5 115.43 -11.05 55.01
C ILE A 5 114.42 -9.94 55.34
N ALA A 6 114.87 -8.68 55.48
CA ALA A 6 113.96 -7.55 55.65
C ALA A 6 113.09 -7.30 54.39
N ALA A 7 113.66 -7.46 53.19
CA ALA A 7 112.90 -7.35 51.95
C ALA A 7 111.86 -8.49 51.79
N PHE A 8 112.17 -9.71 52.25
CA PHE A 8 111.22 -10.83 52.16
C PHE A 8 110.10 -10.75 53.21
N ILE A 9 110.34 -10.15 54.38
CA ILE A 9 109.33 -9.92 55.43
C ILE A 9 108.41 -8.73 55.08
N ILE A 10 108.88 -7.74 54.32
CA ILE A 10 108.03 -6.64 53.84
C ILE A 10 107.09 -7.11 52.71
N VAL A 11 107.49 -8.09 51.92
CA VAL A 11 106.62 -8.65 50.86
C VAL A 11 105.65 -9.71 51.42
N SER A 12 106.00 -10.46 52.48
CA SER A 12 105.10 -11.45 53.08
C SER A 12 104.00 -10.85 53.98
N ASN A 13 104.04 -9.56 54.31
CA ASN A 13 102.98 -8.86 55.05
C ASN A 13 101.87 -8.26 54.17
N PHE A 14 101.92 -8.43 52.84
CA PHE A 14 100.76 -8.21 51.96
C PHE A 14 99.71 -9.34 52.05
N GLN A 15 99.82 -10.23 53.04
CA GLN A 15 98.91 -11.37 53.24
C GLN A 15 97.76 -11.07 54.23
N ASN A 16 97.69 -9.88 54.82
CA ASN A 16 96.52 -9.42 55.58
C ASN A 16 95.71 -8.41 54.78
N VAL A 17 95.15 -8.89 53.68
CA VAL A 17 94.06 -8.23 52.94
C VAL A 17 92.76 -8.46 53.71
N SER A 18 92.66 -7.98 54.95
CA SER A 18 91.41 -8.00 55.69
C SER A 18 90.50 -6.90 55.13
N ALA A 19 89.47 -7.30 54.37
CA ALA A 19 88.45 -6.44 53.76
C ALA A 19 89.00 -5.22 53.00
N GLN A 20 89.77 -5.45 51.94
CA GLN A 20 90.18 -4.37 51.04
C GLN A 20 88.98 -3.85 50.25
N GLN A 21 88.73 -2.55 50.42
CA GLN A 21 88.05 -1.78 49.40
C GLN A 21 89.00 -1.62 48.22
N VAL A 22 88.62 -2.16 47.05
CA VAL A 22 89.38 -2.04 45.82
C VAL A 22 88.90 -0.81 45.07
N GLY A 23 89.73 0.21 45.02
CA GLY A 23 89.53 1.39 44.17
C GLY A 23 90.19 1.19 42.81
N ILE A 24 89.42 1.26 41.72
CA ILE A 24 89.95 1.34 40.36
C ILE A 24 89.63 2.75 39.84
N GLY A 25 90.68 3.55 39.67
CA GLY A 25 90.56 4.98 39.30
C GLY A 25 90.34 5.93 40.49
N THR A 26 90.34 5.43 41.73
CA THR A 26 90.29 6.23 42.96
C THR A 26 91.26 5.71 44.03
N SER A 27 91.83 6.61 44.84
CA SER A 27 92.66 6.28 45.99
C SER A 27 91.88 6.17 47.30
N THR A 28 90.60 6.57 47.30
CA THR A 28 89.72 6.57 48.49
C THR A 28 88.40 5.86 48.18
N PRO A 29 88.43 4.52 47.99
CA PRO A 29 87.22 3.77 47.68
C PRO A 29 86.19 3.89 48.81
N ALA A 30 84.93 4.24 48.49
CA ALA A 30 83.88 4.40 49.49
C ALA A 30 83.16 3.08 49.81
N THR A 31 83.31 2.07 48.95
CA THR A 31 82.70 0.74 49.02
C THR A 31 83.73 -0.32 48.67
N THR A 32 83.43 -1.60 48.92
CA THR A 32 84.37 -2.73 48.71
C THR A 32 84.92 -2.83 47.29
N LEU A 33 84.14 -2.42 46.30
CA LEU A 33 84.60 -2.22 44.92
C LEU A 33 84.11 -0.85 44.47
N HIS A 34 85.04 0.10 44.28
CA HIS A 34 84.75 1.47 43.83
C HIS A 34 85.47 1.72 42.50
N VAL A 35 84.71 1.82 41.41
CA VAL A 35 85.24 2.00 40.05
C VAL A 35 84.69 3.31 39.49
N TYR A 36 85.55 4.29 39.19
CA TYR A 36 85.20 5.48 38.39
C TYR A 36 86.48 6.20 37.91
N ASP A 37 86.40 6.96 36.82
CA ASP A 37 87.50 7.80 36.31
C ASP A 37 87.52 9.20 36.96
N ALA A 38 88.51 10.03 36.63
CA ALA A 38 88.60 11.39 37.21
C ALA A 38 87.42 12.31 36.86
N ALA A 39 86.62 11.98 35.83
CA ALA A 39 85.42 12.71 35.43
C ALA A 39 84.14 12.14 36.05
N GLY A 40 84.23 11.08 36.88
CA GLY A 40 83.08 10.45 37.53
C GLY A 40 82.42 9.34 36.72
N ASN A 41 82.94 8.97 35.55
CA ASN A 41 82.37 7.90 34.73
C ASN A 41 82.82 6.53 35.24
N SER A 42 81.95 5.53 35.16
CA SER A 42 82.30 4.15 35.51
C SER A 42 81.88 3.21 34.40
N ILE A 43 82.80 2.37 33.90
CA ILE A 43 82.52 1.35 32.89
C ILE A 43 83.14 0.03 33.36
N ILE A 44 82.30 -0.97 33.59
CA ILE A 44 82.72 -2.36 33.77
C ILE A 44 82.53 -3.05 32.42
N ARG A 45 83.64 -3.39 31.75
CA ARG A 45 83.62 -4.11 30.46
C ARG A 45 84.04 -5.55 30.68
N SER A 46 83.15 -6.48 30.32
CA SER A 46 83.46 -7.90 30.16
C SER A 46 83.47 -8.19 28.67
N GLU A 47 84.56 -8.74 28.14
CA GLU A 47 84.70 -9.09 26.74
C GLU A 47 85.43 -10.43 26.62
N THR A 48 85.09 -11.20 25.60
CA THR A 48 85.74 -12.48 25.29
C THR A 48 86.26 -12.46 23.87
N ASN A 49 87.46 -13.00 23.65
CA ASN A 49 88.09 -13.14 22.34
C ASN A 49 88.35 -14.63 22.04
N GLY A 50 88.51 -14.98 20.76
CA GLY A 50 88.80 -16.36 20.33
C GLY A 50 87.58 -17.29 20.34
N ALA A 51 87.76 -18.53 20.81
CA ALA A 51 86.75 -19.60 20.76
C ALA A 51 85.66 -19.54 21.84
N ALA A 52 85.69 -18.51 22.70
CA ALA A 52 84.69 -18.32 23.74
C ALA A 52 83.32 -17.96 23.15
N THR A 53 82.25 -18.55 23.69
CA THR A 53 80.90 -18.41 23.14
C THR A 53 80.06 -17.31 23.83
N GLN A 54 80.52 -16.76 24.96
CA GLN A 54 79.77 -15.79 25.76
C GLN A 54 80.66 -14.91 26.64
N SER A 55 80.15 -13.74 27.01
CA SER A 55 80.67 -12.85 28.05
C SER A 55 79.56 -12.51 29.04
N ALA A 56 79.89 -12.38 30.32
CA ALA A 56 78.91 -12.07 31.37
C ALA A 56 79.48 -11.19 32.49
N VAL A 57 78.56 -10.55 33.22
CA VAL A 57 78.78 -9.96 34.54
C VAL A 57 77.74 -10.58 35.48
N GLU A 58 78.21 -11.23 36.55
CA GLU A 58 77.38 -11.98 37.49
C GLU A 58 77.50 -11.40 38.90
N LEU A 59 76.37 -11.21 39.58
CA LEU A 59 76.29 -10.89 41.00
C LEU A 59 75.71 -12.11 41.71
N LYS A 60 76.53 -12.78 42.54
CA LYS A 60 76.09 -13.96 43.30
C LYS A 60 75.93 -13.62 44.77
N THR A 61 74.95 -14.26 45.40
CA THR A 61 74.86 -14.34 46.85
C THR A 61 75.02 -15.79 47.28
N GLY A 62 75.91 -16.07 48.23
CA GLY A 62 76.17 -17.43 48.69
C GLY A 62 76.95 -18.32 47.71
N THR A 63 76.93 -19.63 47.97
CA THR A 63 77.72 -20.65 47.27
C THR A 63 76.94 -21.40 46.19
N ASN A 64 75.63 -21.15 46.07
CA ASN A 64 74.81 -21.82 45.09
C ASN A 64 75.12 -21.30 43.68
N ALA A 65 75.40 -22.22 42.76
CA ALA A 65 75.69 -21.89 41.37
C ALA A 65 74.54 -21.13 40.68
N PHE A 66 73.31 -21.29 41.17
CA PHE A 66 72.09 -20.70 40.65
C PHE A 66 71.56 -19.51 41.45
N ASP A 67 72.27 -19.00 42.46
CA ASP A 67 71.83 -17.78 43.16
C ASP A 67 72.59 -16.58 42.60
N PHE A 68 72.03 -15.98 41.54
CA PHE A 68 72.69 -14.91 40.81
C PHE A 68 71.74 -13.94 40.10
N LEU A 69 72.23 -12.72 39.87
CA LEU A 69 71.78 -11.82 38.81
C LEU A 69 72.87 -11.74 37.75
N GLU A 70 72.54 -12.04 36.50
CA GLU A 70 73.49 -12.08 35.40
C GLU A 70 73.05 -11.22 34.22
N LEU A 71 74.00 -10.44 33.70
CA LEU A 71 73.95 -9.82 32.38
C LEU A 71 74.87 -10.63 31.47
N ARG A 72 74.33 -11.27 30.43
CA ARG A 72 75.12 -12.14 29.54
C ARG A 72 74.87 -11.82 28.07
N LYS A 73 75.94 -11.92 27.28
CA LYS A 73 75.95 -11.78 25.82
C LYS A 73 76.60 -13.00 25.18
N TRP A 74 75.90 -13.66 24.28
CA TRP A 74 76.49 -14.68 23.41
C TRP A 74 77.02 -14.06 22.12
N ILE A 75 78.05 -14.69 21.56
CA ILE A 75 78.57 -14.29 20.25
C ILE A 75 77.65 -14.77 19.12
N SER A 76 77.78 -14.16 17.94
CA SER A 76 77.16 -14.68 16.73
C SER A 76 77.70 -16.09 16.42
N GLY A 77 76.84 -16.99 15.98
CA GLY A 77 77.17 -18.39 15.70
C GLY A 77 77.11 -19.33 16.91
N SER A 78 76.81 -18.84 18.11
CA SER A 78 76.61 -19.70 19.29
C SER A 78 75.46 -20.67 19.06
N GLY A 79 75.71 -21.97 19.22
CA GLY A 79 74.69 -23.01 19.09
C GLY A 79 73.80 -23.14 20.34
N GLY A 80 72.59 -23.68 20.18
CA GLY A 80 71.64 -23.91 21.28
C GLY A 80 70.54 -22.84 21.39
N SER A 81 69.73 -22.94 22.46
CA SER A 81 68.66 -21.97 22.75
C SER A 81 68.49 -21.76 24.26
N GLN A 82 67.99 -20.59 24.64
CA GLN A 82 67.50 -20.31 25.99
C GLN A 82 66.03 -19.89 25.90
N ALA A 83 65.16 -20.61 26.62
CA ALA A 83 63.70 -20.44 26.55
C ALA A 83 63.15 -20.51 25.10
N GLY A 84 63.77 -21.34 24.25
CA GLY A 84 63.39 -21.47 22.83
C GLY A 84 63.94 -20.38 21.91
N ILE A 85 64.67 -19.38 22.43
CA ILE A 85 65.32 -18.33 21.63
C ILE A 85 66.76 -18.78 21.31
N PRO A 86 67.19 -18.80 20.04
CA PRO A 86 68.56 -19.18 19.67
C PRO A 86 69.62 -18.33 20.38
N LEU A 87 70.72 -18.96 20.82
CA LEU A 87 71.82 -18.26 21.50
C LEU A 87 72.64 -17.37 20.54
N ASN A 88 72.47 -17.52 19.23
CA ASN A 88 73.18 -16.76 18.21
C ASN A 88 72.99 -15.24 18.39
N GLY A 89 73.98 -14.60 19.00
CA GLY A 89 73.94 -13.16 19.28
C GLY A 89 72.97 -12.74 20.39
N LEU A 90 72.42 -13.66 21.19
CA LEU A 90 71.46 -13.35 22.24
C LEU A 90 72.08 -12.49 23.36
N SER A 91 71.29 -11.58 23.94
CA SER A 91 71.61 -10.84 25.17
C SER A 91 70.51 -11.12 26.20
N VAL A 92 70.88 -11.37 27.45
CA VAL A 92 69.91 -11.65 28.52
C VAL A 92 70.23 -10.88 29.79
N ILE A 93 69.18 -10.49 30.50
CA ILE A 93 69.19 -10.20 31.93
C ILE A 93 68.42 -11.34 32.58
N THR A 94 69.07 -12.11 33.44
CA THR A 94 68.46 -13.29 34.04
C THR A 94 68.81 -13.38 35.52
N THR A 95 67.87 -13.86 36.33
CA THR A 95 68.11 -14.19 37.73
C THR A 95 67.97 -15.69 37.90
N GLY A 96 68.91 -16.31 38.61
CA GLY A 96 68.73 -17.64 39.16
C GLY A 96 68.26 -17.52 40.62
N SER A 97 67.24 -18.28 41.00
CA SER A 97 66.93 -18.56 42.41
C SER A 97 66.19 -19.88 42.53
N ASN A 98 66.48 -20.64 43.57
CA ASN A 98 65.80 -21.90 43.89
C ASN A 98 64.79 -21.77 45.05
N THR A 99 64.67 -20.61 45.69
CA THR A 99 63.90 -20.48 46.95
C THR A 99 63.15 -19.15 47.11
N THR A 100 62.37 -18.75 46.08
CA THR A 100 61.45 -17.59 46.10
C THR A 100 62.16 -16.23 45.97
N GLY A 101 62.10 -15.66 44.78
CA GLY A 101 62.58 -14.31 44.45
C GLY A 101 62.46 -14.09 42.95
N GLY A 102 61.88 -12.96 42.53
CA GLY A 102 61.72 -12.60 41.11
C GLY A 102 62.69 -11.50 40.70
N LEU A 103 62.83 -11.29 39.40
CA LEU A 103 63.52 -10.12 38.86
C LEU A 103 62.58 -8.90 38.93
N LEU A 104 63.00 -7.85 39.63
CA LEU A 104 62.32 -6.56 39.62
C LEU A 104 63.09 -5.57 38.73
N ILE A 105 62.44 -5.15 37.63
CA ILE A 105 62.92 -4.08 36.75
C ILE A 105 61.98 -2.89 36.91
N GLY A 106 62.50 -1.72 37.28
CA GLY A 106 61.68 -0.53 37.45
C GLY A 106 62.46 0.72 37.79
N THR A 107 61.72 1.82 37.92
CA THR A 107 62.22 3.14 38.33
C THR A 107 61.69 3.46 39.73
N LYS A 108 62.51 4.06 40.59
CA LYS A 108 62.08 4.44 41.95
C LYS A 108 61.29 5.77 41.97
N PRO A 109 61.73 6.84 41.26
CA PRO A 109 60.83 7.95 40.97
C PRO A 109 59.81 7.54 39.90
N PRO A 110 58.68 8.26 39.75
CA PRO A 110 57.64 7.97 38.74
C PRO A 110 58.10 8.33 37.33
N GLN A 111 59.19 7.73 36.88
CA GLN A 111 59.75 7.85 35.55
C GLN A 111 59.30 6.67 34.70
N PRO A 112 59.02 6.87 33.40
CA PRO A 112 58.59 5.75 32.57
C PRO A 112 59.66 4.67 32.41
N LEU A 113 59.21 3.42 32.33
CA LEU A 113 60.04 2.29 31.90
C LEU A 113 59.81 2.06 30.40
N TYR A 114 60.88 2.12 29.61
CA TYR A 114 60.84 2.03 28.14
C TYR A 114 61.41 0.70 27.64
N PHE A 115 60.77 0.13 26.64
CA PHE A 115 61.26 -1.02 25.88
C PHE A 115 61.35 -0.62 24.41
N THR A 116 62.57 -0.64 23.86
CA THR A 116 62.86 -0.13 22.52
C THR A 116 63.47 -1.21 21.63
N THR A 117 63.19 -1.18 20.34
CA THR A 117 63.92 -1.93 19.30
C THR A 117 64.24 -1.00 18.14
N ASP A 118 65.45 -1.09 17.59
CA ASP A 118 65.91 -0.21 16.50
C ASP A 118 65.75 1.29 16.80
N ASN A 119 66.07 1.68 18.05
CA ASN A 119 65.88 3.05 18.53
C ASN A 119 64.43 3.57 18.46
N ILE A 120 63.44 2.67 18.39
CA ILE A 120 62.00 2.97 18.39
C ILE A 120 61.38 2.35 19.65
N GLU A 121 60.58 3.13 20.38
CA GLU A 121 59.79 2.61 21.50
C GLU A 121 58.70 1.64 21.02
N ARG A 122 58.67 0.46 21.63
CA ARG A 122 57.67 -0.59 21.35
C ARG A 122 56.70 -0.81 22.50
N MET A 123 57.18 -0.63 23.74
CA MET A 123 56.36 -0.73 24.94
C MET A 123 56.84 0.26 26.00
N ARG A 124 55.91 0.79 26.79
CA ARG A 124 56.21 1.65 27.94
C ARG A 124 55.27 1.38 29.10
N ILE A 125 55.79 1.46 30.32
CA ILE A 125 55.00 1.71 31.53
C ILE A 125 55.20 3.19 31.89
N ASN A 126 54.15 4.01 31.77
CA ASN A 126 54.29 5.44 32.01
C ASN A 126 54.35 5.79 33.52
N ALA A 127 54.55 7.07 33.84
CA ALA A 127 54.60 7.57 35.23
C ALA A 127 53.34 7.29 36.06
N LEU A 128 52.20 7.02 35.41
CA LEU A 128 50.92 6.68 36.04
C LEU A 128 50.69 5.17 36.18
N GLY A 129 51.64 4.33 35.72
CA GLY A 129 51.52 2.87 35.74
C GLY A 129 50.72 2.27 34.59
N ASN A 130 50.41 3.05 33.54
CA ASN A 130 49.71 2.53 32.37
C ASN A 130 50.67 1.79 31.44
N VAL A 131 50.26 0.61 30.96
CA VAL A 131 51.00 -0.19 29.98
C VAL A 131 50.60 0.23 28.58
N ARG A 132 51.58 0.46 27.71
CA ARG A 132 51.36 0.79 26.31
C ARG A 132 52.20 -0.09 25.41
N ILE A 133 51.63 -0.48 24.28
CA ILE A 133 52.29 -1.25 23.22
C ILE A 133 52.03 -0.50 21.90
N GLY A 134 53.09 -0.10 21.20
CA GLY A 134 53.03 0.67 19.95
C GLY A 134 53.47 2.13 20.03
N ASN A 135 53.34 2.84 18.91
CA ASN A 135 53.97 4.15 18.64
C ASN A 135 53.07 5.38 18.88
N ASN A 136 51.76 5.23 19.14
CA ASN A 136 50.84 6.36 19.25
C ASN A 136 50.56 6.72 20.73
N LEU A 137 51.06 7.87 21.18
CA LEU A 137 51.23 8.21 22.60
C LEU A 137 50.03 8.90 23.26
N GLY A 138 48.90 9.04 22.56
CA GLY A 138 47.69 9.69 23.07
C GLY A 138 46.78 8.75 23.88
N GLY A 139 46.41 9.13 25.11
CA GLY A 139 45.29 8.51 25.83
C GLY A 139 45.57 8.10 27.29
N ASN A 140 44.53 8.15 28.13
CA ASN A 140 44.59 7.80 29.56
C ASN A 140 44.29 6.32 29.86
N ASN A 141 44.32 5.46 28.83
CA ASN A 141 43.98 4.05 29.00
C ASN A 141 45.07 3.32 29.82
N ARG A 142 44.62 2.44 30.73
CA ARG A 142 45.51 1.61 31.57
C ARG A 142 46.31 0.58 30.76
N LEU A 143 45.70 0.07 29.68
CA LEU A 143 46.36 -0.69 28.62
C LEU A 143 46.01 -0.04 27.29
N ALA A 144 47.00 0.33 26.49
CA ALA A 144 46.81 0.77 25.11
C ALA A 144 47.65 -0.10 24.18
N VAL A 145 47.04 -0.65 23.13
CA VAL A 145 47.75 -1.37 22.06
C VAL A 145 47.42 -0.67 20.75
N THR A 146 48.43 -0.08 20.12
CA THR A 146 48.30 0.66 18.86
C THR A 146 49.24 0.03 17.82
N ALA A 147 48.74 -0.24 16.63
CA ALA A 147 49.58 -0.64 15.49
C ALA A 147 49.24 0.25 14.29
N ASP A 148 50.22 0.43 13.40
CA ASP A 148 50.05 1.23 12.18
C ASP A 148 49.12 0.53 11.15
N ASP A 149 49.00 -0.80 11.19
CA ASP A 149 48.08 -1.60 10.38
C ASP A 149 47.48 -2.75 11.21
N GLY A 150 46.16 -2.73 11.45
CA GLY A 150 45.39 -3.92 11.87
C GLY A 150 45.80 -4.59 13.20
N ALA A 151 45.90 -3.84 14.30
CA ALA A 151 46.14 -4.43 15.63
C ALA A 151 45.00 -5.40 16.02
N ALA A 152 45.22 -6.71 15.93
CA ALA A 152 44.33 -7.70 16.50
C ALA A 152 44.62 -7.87 18.00
N ILE A 153 43.78 -7.28 18.86
CA ILE A 153 43.84 -7.51 20.30
C ILE A 153 43.02 -8.76 20.63
N PHE A 154 43.70 -9.90 20.80
CA PHE A 154 43.07 -11.10 21.36
C PHE A 154 43.05 -11.01 22.89
N ALA A 155 42.02 -10.37 23.45
CA ALA A 155 41.81 -10.34 24.89
C ALA A 155 41.01 -11.57 25.34
N ARG A 156 41.67 -12.62 25.83
CA ARG A 156 41.02 -13.70 26.59
C ARG A 156 41.02 -13.33 28.07
N THR A 157 39.86 -13.09 28.64
CA THR A 157 39.70 -12.96 30.09
C THR A 157 39.28 -14.32 30.66
N ASN A 158 40.12 -14.93 31.50
CA ASN A 158 39.77 -16.15 32.22
C ASN A 158 39.33 -15.77 33.63
N PHE A 159 38.05 -15.45 33.81
CA PHE A 159 37.51 -15.08 35.12
C PHE A 159 36.87 -16.28 35.80
N VAL A 160 37.38 -16.62 36.98
CA VAL A 160 36.66 -17.46 37.95
C VAL A 160 36.01 -16.49 38.94
N ALA A 161 34.81 -16.01 38.61
CA ALA A 161 34.09 -15.12 39.51
C ALA A 161 33.44 -15.94 40.65
N PRO A 162 33.57 -15.51 41.93
CA PRO A 162 32.69 -15.98 42.99
C PRO A 162 31.22 -15.63 42.67
N PRO A 163 30.24 -16.39 43.19
CA PRO A 163 28.82 -16.11 42.98
C PRO A 163 28.48 -14.66 43.37
N GLY A 164 27.90 -13.90 42.43
CA GLY A 164 27.36 -12.54 42.67
C GLY A 164 28.18 -11.36 42.14
N SER A 165 29.30 -11.58 41.43
CA SER A 165 30.09 -10.48 40.86
C SER A 165 29.66 -10.13 39.43
N TYR A 166 29.32 -8.85 39.17
CA TYR A 166 28.97 -8.36 37.83
C TYR A 166 30.16 -8.41 36.87
N ILE A 167 29.88 -8.89 35.67
CA ILE A 167 30.82 -9.08 34.57
C ILE A 167 31.22 -7.70 34.01
N GLY A 168 32.52 -7.39 34.02
CA GLY A 168 33.04 -6.32 33.17
C GLY A 168 32.95 -6.77 31.73
N SER A 169 31.97 -6.28 30.97
CA SER A 169 31.91 -6.51 29.53
C SER A 169 33.14 -5.87 28.86
N ILE A 170 33.78 -6.60 27.96
CA ILE A 170 34.77 -6.01 27.06
C ILE A 170 33.96 -5.15 26.08
N GLN A 171 33.87 -3.85 26.35
CA GLN A 171 33.30 -2.90 25.40
C GLN A 171 34.34 -2.60 24.33
N ALA A 172 34.35 -3.39 23.26
CA ALA A 172 35.13 -3.09 22.08
C ALA A 172 34.46 -1.94 21.30
N ILE A 173 34.88 -0.70 21.54
CA ILE A 173 34.52 0.44 20.69
C ILE A 173 35.57 0.50 19.58
N ILE A 174 35.25 -0.02 18.40
CA ILE A 174 36.10 0.07 17.22
C ILE A 174 35.70 1.33 16.45
N ASN A 175 36.42 2.43 16.71
CA ASN A 175 36.27 3.66 15.92
C ASN A 175 37.11 3.53 14.64
N ASN A 176 36.51 3.06 13.55
CA ASN A 176 37.16 3.07 12.24
C ASN A 176 36.90 4.42 11.55
N SER A 177 37.92 5.26 11.40
CA SER A 177 37.82 6.55 10.73
C SER A 177 37.72 6.46 9.20
N ALA A 178 37.78 5.25 8.60
CA ALA A 178 37.84 5.06 7.14
C ALA A 178 36.54 4.55 6.48
N GLY A 179 35.38 4.58 7.15
CA GLY A 179 34.09 4.31 6.52
C GLY A 179 33.74 2.83 6.27
N SER A 180 34.61 1.87 6.63
CA SER A 180 34.27 0.44 6.60
C SER A 180 33.83 -0.04 7.98
N GLY A 181 32.59 -0.55 8.06
CA GLY A 181 31.89 -0.90 9.30
C GLY A 181 32.67 -1.84 10.21
N ALA A 182 32.67 -1.53 11.50
CA ALA A 182 33.19 -2.43 12.52
C ALA A 182 32.06 -3.30 13.08
N ALA A 183 32.19 -4.61 12.93
CA ALA A 183 31.30 -5.57 13.58
C ALA A 183 31.87 -5.96 14.94
N VAL A 184 31.14 -5.68 16.02
CA VAL A 184 31.43 -6.25 17.34
C VAL A 184 30.67 -7.57 17.44
N VAL A 185 31.39 -8.70 17.43
CA VAL A 185 30.79 -10.03 17.65
C VAL A 185 30.91 -10.39 19.13
N GLY A 186 29.82 -10.21 19.87
CA GLY A 186 29.68 -10.78 21.20
C GLY A 186 29.12 -12.20 21.10
N ILE A 187 29.98 -13.23 21.20
CA ILE A 187 29.53 -14.62 21.38
C ILE A 187 29.49 -14.87 22.89
N THR A 188 28.30 -15.11 23.43
CA THR A 188 28.18 -15.67 24.78
C THR A 188 27.94 -17.18 24.62
N GLU A 189 28.99 -17.99 24.72
CA GLU A 189 28.79 -19.42 24.99
C GLU A 189 28.50 -19.58 26.48
N ASN A 190 27.22 -19.66 26.85
CA ASN A 190 26.85 -20.15 28.17
C ASN A 190 26.74 -21.67 28.09
N ALA A 191 27.89 -22.35 28.13
CA ALA A 191 27.92 -23.80 28.28
C ALA A 191 27.62 -24.16 29.74
N ALA A 192 26.54 -24.92 29.93
CA ALA A 192 26.09 -25.58 31.16
C ALA A 192 25.07 -24.83 32.04
N LEU A 193 23.78 -24.90 31.65
CA LEU A 193 22.68 -25.09 32.60
C LEU A 193 21.48 -25.71 31.89
N SER A 194 21.30 -27.01 32.11
CA SER A 194 20.21 -27.85 31.58
C SER A 194 18.91 -27.63 32.35
N THR A 195 18.29 -26.45 32.22
CA THR A 195 16.92 -26.23 32.71
C THR A 195 15.91 -26.28 31.56
N PRO A 196 14.98 -27.25 31.55
CA PRO A 196 13.97 -27.36 30.51
C PRO A 196 12.89 -26.28 30.73
N GLY A 197 12.73 -25.36 29.76
CA GLY A 197 11.60 -24.43 29.77
C GLY A 197 11.81 -23.06 29.11
N ILE A 198 13.03 -22.71 28.69
CA ILE A 198 13.28 -21.47 27.95
C ILE A 198 13.61 -21.86 26.50
N PRO A 199 12.79 -21.49 25.50
CA PRO A 199 13.11 -21.76 24.10
C PRO A 199 14.45 -21.11 23.75
N LEU A 200 15.35 -21.91 23.18
CA LEU A 200 16.66 -21.49 22.67
C LEU A 200 16.46 -20.42 21.57
N GLY A 201 16.50 -19.15 21.97
CA GLY A 201 16.54 -17.99 21.10
C GLY A 201 17.80 -17.20 21.43
N MET A 202 18.83 -17.38 20.61
CA MET A 202 20.08 -16.63 20.67
C MET A 202 19.80 -15.13 20.50
N TYR A 203 20.21 -14.30 21.46
CA TYR A 203 20.22 -12.84 21.30
C TYR A 203 21.63 -12.40 20.94
N GLY A 204 21.97 -12.53 19.67
CA GLY A 204 23.16 -11.94 19.07
C GLY A 204 22.74 -10.98 17.96
N VAL A 205 22.96 -9.68 18.15
CA VAL A 205 22.82 -8.69 17.06
C VAL A 205 24.05 -8.83 16.17
N VAL A 206 23.84 -9.30 14.93
CA VAL A 206 24.88 -9.32 13.88
C VAL A 206 24.59 -8.17 12.93
N GLY A 207 25.25 -7.04 13.15
CA GLY A 207 25.32 -5.95 12.17
C GLY A 207 26.56 -6.13 11.30
N GLY A 208 26.44 -6.86 10.18
CA GLY A 208 27.48 -6.92 9.16
C GLY A 208 27.11 -5.97 8.02
N ALA A 209 27.82 -4.85 7.89
CA ALA A 209 27.73 -4.00 6.72
C ALA A 209 28.67 -4.55 5.63
N VAL A 210 28.10 -5.11 4.56
CA VAL A 210 28.75 -5.13 3.26
C VAL A 210 28.04 -4.13 2.36
N ASP A 211 28.77 -3.52 1.45
CA ASP A 211 28.60 -2.15 0.97
C ASP A 211 27.22 -1.66 0.48
N GLN A 212 26.13 -2.43 0.37
CA GLN A 212 24.79 -1.87 0.04
C GLN A 212 23.59 -2.64 0.64
N GLY A 213 23.51 -2.78 1.96
CA GLY A 213 22.25 -3.19 2.59
C GLY A 213 22.26 -3.23 4.11
N TYR A 214 21.27 -2.60 4.75
CA TYR A 214 21.04 -2.64 6.19
C TYR A 214 19.94 -3.64 6.54
N GLY A 215 20.23 -4.61 7.41
CA GLY A 215 19.23 -5.39 8.14
C GLY A 215 19.56 -5.35 9.64
N MET A 216 18.70 -4.75 10.45
CA MET A 216 18.76 -4.84 11.91
C MET A 216 17.42 -5.34 12.45
N GLY A 217 17.46 -6.36 13.31
CA GLY A 217 16.36 -6.66 14.22
C GLY A 217 16.61 -5.95 15.55
N ALA A 218 15.73 -5.04 15.94
CA ALA A 218 15.77 -4.40 17.25
C ALA A 218 14.50 -4.76 18.03
N PHE A 219 14.67 -5.38 19.20
CA PHE A 219 13.62 -5.50 20.21
C PHE A 219 13.80 -4.38 21.24
N GLY A 220 12.87 -3.43 21.28
CA GLY A 220 12.76 -2.45 22.35
C GLY A 220 11.57 -2.79 23.25
N VAL A 221 11.79 -2.98 24.55
CA VAL A 221 10.71 -3.22 25.53
C VAL A 221 9.84 -1.95 25.72
N ALA A 222 10.31 -0.78 25.24
CA ALA A 222 9.51 0.42 25.02
C ALA A 222 10.22 1.35 24.01
N GLY A 223 9.84 1.29 22.72
CA GLY A 223 10.40 2.13 21.65
C GLY A 223 10.42 1.45 20.28
N ALA A 224 10.42 2.24 19.20
CA ALA A 224 10.21 1.77 17.82
C ALA A 224 11.17 0.65 17.37
N GLY A 225 10.61 -0.53 17.09
CA GLY A 225 11.32 -1.78 16.74
C GLY A 225 11.66 -1.95 15.25
N GLY A 226 12.05 -0.87 14.56
CA GLY A 226 12.53 -0.93 13.18
C GLY A 226 12.19 0.32 12.36
N ILE A 227 13.20 1.07 11.94
CA ILE A 227 13.05 2.14 10.95
C ILE A 227 13.45 1.57 9.59
N TYR A 228 12.46 1.36 8.72
CA TYR A 228 12.68 0.91 7.33
C TYR A 228 12.68 2.13 6.41
N ALA A 229 13.86 2.64 6.05
CA ALA A 229 14.00 3.77 5.13
C ALA A 229 14.61 3.30 3.79
N SER A 230 13.96 3.60 2.67
CA SER A 230 14.56 3.48 1.34
C SER A 230 14.99 4.86 0.86
N THR A 231 16.29 5.10 0.76
CA THR A 231 16.88 6.38 0.32
C THR A 231 17.03 6.48 -1.20
N ILE A 232 16.69 5.44 -1.95
CA ILE A 232 16.71 5.40 -3.42
C ILE A 232 15.28 5.36 -3.95
N GLY A 233 14.94 6.27 -4.87
CA GLY A 233 13.58 6.58 -5.33
C GLY A 233 12.77 5.44 -5.99
N SER A 234 13.26 4.21 -5.99
CA SER A 234 12.58 3.03 -6.52
C SER A 234 12.59 1.80 -5.60
N GLY A 235 13.30 1.84 -4.46
CA GLY A 235 13.38 0.70 -3.54
C GLY A 235 12.13 0.56 -2.66
N LYS A 236 11.70 -0.68 -2.39
CA LYS A 236 10.67 -0.94 -1.38
C LYS A 236 11.33 -0.98 0.00
N ALA A 237 10.81 -0.21 0.95
CA ALA A 237 11.33 -0.16 2.32
C ALA A 237 11.10 -1.48 3.09
N LEU A 238 10.04 -2.23 2.76
CA LEU A 238 9.73 -3.53 3.34
C LEU A 238 9.35 -4.52 2.23
N ARG A 239 10.08 -5.64 2.11
CA ARG A 239 9.75 -6.77 1.23
C ARG A 239 9.73 -8.03 2.08
N THR A 240 8.58 -8.69 2.17
CA THR A 240 8.44 -9.99 2.82
C THR A 240 8.19 -11.08 1.76
N SER A 241 8.61 -12.31 2.07
CA SER A 241 8.17 -13.50 1.35
C SER A 241 7.25 -14.26 2.28
N GLY A 242 5.93 -14.01 2.17
CA GLY A 242 4.91 -14.52 3.09
C GLY A 242 4.01 -13.41 3.65
N ALA A 243 3.03 -13.81 4.46
CA ALA A 243 2.08 -12.91 5.08
C ALA A 243 2.75 -12.00 6.12
N ILE A 244 2.26 -10.76 6.24
CA ILE A 244 2.65 -9.80 7.28
C ILE A 244 1.53 -9.78 8.33
N GLN A 245 1.86 -10.02 9.60
CA GLN A 245 0.94 -9.88 10.73
C GLN A 245 1.32 -8.64 11.54
N LEU A 246 0.36 -7.73 11.74
CA LEU A 246 0.52 -6.52 12.55
C LEU A 246 -0.38 -6.64 13.78
N GLU A 247 0.21 -6.64 14.97
CA GLU A 247 -0.51 -6.76 16.24
C GLU A 247 -0.44 -5.45 17.05
N GLY A 248 -1.40 -5.23 17.96
CA GLY A 248 -1.37 -4.09 18.89
C GLY A 248 -1.75 -2.72 18.31
N ILE A 249 -2.01 -2.61 17.00
CA ILE A 249 -2.40 -1.34 16.33
C ILE A 249 -3.89 -1.30 15.91
N GLY A 250 -4.75 -2.09 16.56
CA GLY A 250 -6.20 -2.08 16.31
C GLY A 250 -6.68 -2.90 15.10
N ALA A 251 -5.91 -3.92 14.70
CA ALA A 251 -6.33 -4.89 13.68
C ALA A 251 -7.65 -5.58 14.07
N GLY A 252 -8.53 -5.81 13.09
CA GLY A 252 -9.82 -6.46 13.30
C GLY A 252 -10.37 -7.06 12.01
N LEU A 253 -11.25 -8.06 12.14
CA LEU A 253 -11.89 -8.72 11.00
C LEU A 253 -12.68 -7.69 10.16
N GLY A 254 -12.48 -7.69 8.84
CA GLY A 254 -13.15 -6.77 7.92
C GLY A 254 -12.61 -5.34 7.90
N LYS A 255 -11.52 -5.05 8.62
CA LYS A 255 -10.81 -3.76 8.53
C LYS A 255 -9.76 -3.79 7.42
N VAL A 256 -9.47 -2.61 6.86
CA VAL A 256 -8.37 -2.40 5.90
C VAL A 256 -7.32 -1.49 6.51
N LEU A 257 -6.05 -1.78 6.23
CA LEU A 257 -4.95 -0.92 6.64
C LEU A 257 -4.82 0.22 5.64
N THR A 258 -5.08 1.44 6.09
CA THR A 258 -4.96 2.66 5.27
C THR A 258 -3.84 3.54 5.81
N SER A 259 -3.23 4.35 4.94
CA SER A 259 -2.27 5.39 5.33
C SER A 259 -2.92 6.76 5.28
N ASP A 260 -2.68 7.60 6.27
CA ASP A 260 -2.98 9.04 6.20
C ASP A 260 -1.91 9.79 5.37
N ALA A 261 -2.09 11.10 5.19
CA ALA A 261 -1.17 11.96 4.45
C ALA A 261 0.20 12.16 5.13
N ALA A 262 0.31 11.85 6.42
CA ALA A 262 1.56 11.86 7.17
C ALA A 262 2.27 10.49 7.14
N GLY A 263 1.68 9.49 6.48
CA GLY A 263 2.23 8.14 6.37
C GLY A 263 1.89 7.24 7.55
N ASN A 264 1.01 7.64 8.47
CA ASN A 264 0.61 6.80 9.60
C ASN A 264 -0.38 5.75 9.12
N ALA A 265 -0.08 4.47 9.41
CA ALA A 265 -0.96 3.37 9.11
C ALA A 265 -1.98 3.16 10.23
N SER A 266 -3.27 3.08 9.90
CA SER A 266 -4.34 2.74 10.84
C SER A 266 -5.33 1.76 10.22
N TRP A 267 -5.86 0.85 11.05
CA TRP A 267 -6.90 -0.09 10.63
C TRP A 267 -8.26 0.59 10.67
N GLN A 268 -8.81 0.86 9.50
CA GLN A 268 -10.12 1.47 9.35
C GLN A 268 -11.17 0.39 9.16
N THR A 269 -12.29 0.52 9.89
CA THR A 269 -13.50 -0.23 9.55
C THR A 269 -13.94 0.24 8.18
N ILE A 270 -14.22 -0.69 7.26
CA ILE A 270 -14.94 -0.34 6.03
C ILE A 270 -16.38 -0.02 6.47
N SER A 271 -16.62 1.19 6.97
CA SER A 271 -17.99 1.71 7.08
C SER A 271 -18.52 1.79 5.66
N GLY A 272 -19.73 1.28 5.41
CA GLY A 272 -20.35 1.06 4.08
C GLY A 272 -20.57 2.29 3.20
N ALA A 273 -19.69 3.29 3.23
CA ALA A 273 -19.57 4.29 2.21
C ALA A 273 -19.01 3.63 0.95
N SER A 274 -19.86 3.56 -0.06
CA SER A 274 -19.54 3.39 -1.47
C SER A 274 -18.16 3.97 -1.82
N HIS A 275 -17.21 3.13 -2.21
CA HIS A 275 -15.92 3.56 -2.70
C HIS A 275 -16.03 3.85 -4.20
N ASN A 276 -15.96 5.13 -4.49
CA ASN A 276 -15.90 5.75 -5.80
C ASN A 276 -14.52 5.51 -6.45
N HIS A 277 -14.50 4.89 -7.63
CA HIS A 277 -13.25 4.61 -8.34
C HIS A 277 -12.75 5.73 -9.27
N TYR A 278 -13.53 6.78 -9.58
CA TYR A 278 -13.16 7.79 -10.60
C TYR A 278 -13.82 9.18 -10.46
N GLY A 279 -14.14 9.66 -9.24
CA GLY A 279 -14.80 10.97 -9.06
C GLY A 279 -16.34 10.94 -9.15
N GLU A 280 -16.93 9.76 -9.15
CA GLU A 280 -18.37 9.48 -9.12
C GLU A 280 -18.94 9.61 -7.68
N SER A 281 -19.84 10.56 -7.46
CA SER A 281 -20.56 10.67 -6.19
C SER A 281 -21.69 9.65 -6.15
N TRP A 282 -21.58 8.61 -5.32
CA TRP A 282 -22.65 7.64 -5.11
C TRP A 282 -23.55 8.16 -3.98
N SER A 283 -24.68 8.78 -4.35
CA SER A 283 -25.72 9.15 -3.38
C SER A 283 -26.97 8.32 -3.62
N GLY A 284 -27.05 7.16 -2.98
CA GLY A 284 -28.29 6.41 -2.80
C GLY A 284 -28.73 6.55 -1.35
N VAL A 285 -29.85 7.22 -1.13
CA VAL A 285 -30.54 7.23 0.17
C VAL A 285 -31.54 6.10 0.08
N ASP A 286 -31.23 4.99 0.76
CA ASP A 286 -32.12 3.86 1.04
C ASP A 286 -32.42 2.92 -0.15
N ASP A 287 -32.74 1.65 0.17
CA ASP A 287 -32.75 0.41 -0.64
C ASP A 287 -33.54 0.39 -1.98
N PHE A 288 -34.01 1.54 -2.49
CA PHE A 288 -34.80 1.66 -3.72
C PHE A 288 -34.27 2.68 -4.74
N ALA A 289 -33.22 3.43 -4.43
CA ALA A 289 -32.62 4.37 -5.39
C ALA A 289 -31.57 3.66 -6.24
N GLY A 290 -31.90 3.39 -7.51
CA GLY A 290 -30.93 2.92 -8.50
C GLY A 290 -29.75 3.88 -8.65
N LEU A 291 -28.62 3.34 -9.13
CA LEU A 291 -27.38 4.07 -9.38
C LEU A 291 -27.60 5.32 -10.25
N GLN A 292 -27.46 6.51 -9.66
CA GLN A 292 -27.45 7.78 -10.39
C GLN A 292 -26.01 8.15 -10.77
N ILE A 293 -25.62 7.95 -12.03
CA ILE A 293 -24.32 8.40 -12.54
C ILE A 293 -24.49 9.81 -13.12
N THR A 294 -23.93 10.82 -12.45
CA THR A 294 -23.87 12.21 -12.96
C THR A 294 -22.45 12.49 -13.42
N THR A 295 -22.23 12.72 -14.72
CA THR A 295 -20.93 13.16 -15.25
C THR A 295 -20.98 14.65 -15.60
N ASN A 296 -19.94 15.38 -15.23
CA ASN A 296 -19.81 16.84 -15.42
C ASN A 296 -18.85 17.22 -16.56
N SER A 297 -18.57 16.28 -17.48
CA SER A 297 -17.62 16.47 -18.57
C SER A 297 -18.32 16.88 -19.86
N ALA A 298 -17.97 18.05 -20.41
CA ALA A 298 -18.44 18.56 -21.69
C ALA A 298 -17.88 17.79 -22.92
N SER A 299 -17.46 16.53 -22.76
CA SER A 299 -16.84 15.74 -23.82
C SER A 299 -17.90 14.90 -24.57
N PRO A 300 -17.95 14.93 -25.92
CA PRO A 300 -18.94 14.23 -26.75
C PRO A 300 -18.74 12.70 -26.81
N ALA A 301 -18.02 12.11 -25.86
CA ALA A 301 -17.85 10.67 -25.77
C ALA A 301 -19.12 10.03 -25.20
N ARG A 302 -19.76 9.23 -26.05
CA ARG A 302 -21.02 8.53 -25.80
C ARG A 302 -20.84 7.48 -24.69
N TYR A 303 -21.70 7.47 -23.68
CA TYR A 303 -21.78 6.41 -22.68
C TYR A 303 -23.21 5.88 -22.60
N GLY A 304 -23.40 4.62 -23.01
CA GLY A 304 -24.64 3.89 -22.82
C GLY A 304 -24.63 3.20 -21.46
N ILE A 305 -25.64 3.47 -20.64
CA ILE A 305 -25.89 2.73 -19.40
C ILE A 305 -26.58 1.41 -19.80
N SER A 306 -25.95 0.26 -19.50
CA SER A 306 -26.54 -1.07 -19.66
C SER A 306 -26.82 -1.66 -18.28
N GLY A 307 -28.10 -1.67 -17.88
CA GLY A 307 -28.55 -2.40 -16.70
C GLY A 307 -29.14 -3.75 -17.11
N ILE A 308 -28.52 -4.85 -16.70
CA ILE A 308 -29.10 -6.21 -16.85
C ILE A 308 -29.68 -6.60 -15.49
N SER A 309 -31.00 -6.75 -15.41
CA SER A 309 -31.69 -7.34 -14.25
C SER A 309 -32.00 -8.81 -14.55
N ASN A 310 -31.54 -9.72 -13.69
CA ASN A 310 -31.90 -11.15 -13.71
C ASN A 310 -33.11 -11.47 -12.81
N GLY A 311 -33.93 -10.46 -12.46
CA GLY A 311 -35.14 -10.62 -11.64
C GLY A 311 -36.44 -10.43 -12.44
N ASN A 312 -37.57 -10.86 -11.88
CA ASN A 312 -38.92 -10.79 -12.48
C ASN A 312 -39.45 -9.37 -12.76
N ILE A 313 -38.65 -8.32 -12.52
CA ILE A 313 -38.99 -6.91 -12.78
C ILE A 313 -37.77 -6.24 -13.41
N GLY A 314 -37.90 -5.83 -14.68
CA GLY A 314 -36.91 -5.04 -15.40
C GLY A 314 -37.27 -3.56 -15.35
N ILE A 315 -36.36 -2.71 -14.86
CA ILE A 315 -36.49 -1.25 -14.91
C ILE A 315 -35.77 -0.74 -16.16
N GLY A 316 -36.49 -0.02 -17.02
CA GLY A 316 -35.94 0.59 -18.23
C GLY A 316 -35.04 1.79 -17.94
N VAL A 317 -34.04 1.99 -18.81
CA VAL A 317 -33.10 3.11 -18.78
C VAL A 317 -33.80 4.40 -19.22
N GLY A 318 -33.86 5.40 -18.33
CA GLY A 318 -34.31 6.75 -18.65
C GLY A 318 -33.10 7.65 -18.95
N GLY A 319 -33.13 8.35 -20.08
CA GLY A 319 -32.20 9.43 -20.36
C GLY A 319 -32.87 10.53 -21.19
N SER A 320 -32.39 11.76 -21.06
CA SER A 320 -32.75 12.91 -21.90
C SER A 320 -31.54 13.34 -22.73
N SER A 321 -31.72 13.55 -24.04
CA SER A 321 -30.72 14.15 -24.93
C SER A 321 -31.17 15.58 -25.24
N LEU A 322 -30.29 16.56 -25.02
CA LEU A 322 -30.53 17.97 -25.39
C LEU A 322 -30.15 18.27 -26.86
N ASN A 323 -29.85 17.24 -27.66
CA ASN A 323 -29.29 17.35 -29.00
C ASN A 323 -30.13 16.49 -29.98
N ASP A 324 -30.09 16.79 -31.28
CA ASP A 324 -30.90 16.19 -32.38
C ASP A 324 -30.84 14.65 -32.55
N ASN A 325 -30.11 13.95 -31.69
CA ASN A 325 -30.07 12.50 -31.65
C ASN A 325 -30.89 12.00 -30.45
N GLY A 326 -32.07 11.44 -30.75
CA GLY A 326 -32.97 10.85 -29.76
C GLY A 326 -32.37 9.64 -29.04
N ILE A 327 -32.86 9.39 -27.84
CA ILE A 327 -32.49 8.22 -27.03
C ILE A 327 -33.38 7.05 -27.44
N GLY A 328 -32.77 6.01 -28.01
CA GLY A 328 -33.46 4.78 -28.36
C GLY A 328 -33.67 3.91 -27.12
N VAL A 329 -34.87 3.96 -26.53
CA VAL A 329 -35.30 2.94 -25.58
C VAL A 329 -35.79 1.73 -26.39
N SER A 330 -34.97 0.67 -26.46
CA SER A 330 -35.34 -0.60 -27.11
C SER A 330 -35.54 -1.67 -26.04
N GLY A 331 -36.78 -1.86 -25.60
CA GLY A 331 -37.17 -3.02 -24.81
C GLY A 331 -37.70 -4.13 -25.71
N ILE A 332 -36.96 -5.23 -25.84
CA ILE A 332 -37.48 -6.47 -26.45
C ILE A 332 -37.89 -7.38 -25.30
N VAL A 333 -39.19 -7.68 -25.15
CA VAL A 333 -39.69 -8.66 -24.19
C VAL A 333 -39.89 -9.98 -24.93
N TYR A 334 -39.09 -11.00 -24.61
CA TYR A 334 -39.34 -12.39 -24.99
C TYR A 334 -40.16 -13.05 -23.89
N HIS A 335 -41.29 -13.67 -24.25
CA HIS A 335 -42.09 -14.45 -23.31
C HIS A 335 -42.15 -15.91 -23.79
N ASP A 336 -41.49 -16.81 -23.06
CA ASP A 336 -41.65 -18.25 -23.24
C ASP A 336 -42.90 -18.75 -22.48
N GLY A 337 -44.04 -18.84 -23.18
CA GLY A 337 -44.88 -20.03 -23.06
C GLY A 337 -46.04 -20.13 -22.05
N ILE A 338 -46.46 -19.11 -21.29
CA ILE A 338 -47.68 -19.21 -20.44
C ILE A 338 -48.55 -17.94 -20.51
N PRO A 339 -49.85 -18.02 -20.85
CA PRO A 339 -50.74 -16.87 -20.89
C PRO A 339 -51.28 -16.52 -19.49
N TYR A 340 -50.82 -15.41 -18.91
CA TYR A 340 -51.53 -14.76 -17.80
C TYR A 340 -52.52 -13.71 -18.38
N PRO A 341 -53.81 -13.74 -18.01
CA PRO A 341 -54.84 -12.92 -18.68
C PRO A 341 -55.05 -11.52 -18.10
N THR A 342 -54.22 -11.02 -17.18
CA THR A 342 -54.43 -9.71 -16.56
C THR A 342 -53.12 -8.98 -16.30
N LEU A 343 -53.05 -7.73 -16.79
CA LEU A 343 -51.96 -6.74 -16.76
C LEU A 343 -51.00 -6.72 -17.97
N GLU A 344 -50.71 -5.48 -18.35
CA GLU A 344 -49.97 -4.94 -19.49
C GLU A 344 -48.47 -5.32 -19.51
N ALA A 345 -48.16 -6.59 -19.28
CA ALA A 345 -46.79 -7.05 -19.03
C ALA A 345 -45.85 -7.04 -20.25
N ASN A 346 -46.30 -6.58 -21.43
CA ASN A 346 -45.54 -6.65 -22.69
C ASN A 346 -45.50 -5.32 -23.47
N THR A 347 -45.49 -4.17 -22.80
CA THR A 347 -45.35 -2.87 -23.47
C THR A 347 -43.88 -2.42 -23.51
N GLY A 348 -43.31 -2.24 -24.70
CA GLY A 348 -41.92 -1.78 -24.87
C GLY A 348 -41.66 -0.36 -24.36
N VAL A 349 -42.69 0.50 -24.32
CA VAL A 349 -42.68 1.83 -23.69
C VAL A 349 -44.02 2.05 -22.98
N HIS A 350 -44.02 2.20 -21.66
CA HIS A 350 -45.22 2.50 -20.88
C HIS A 350 -45.09 3.89 -20.23
N GLY A 351 -45.87 4.85 -20.71
CA GLY A 351 -45.95 6.19 -20.14
C GLY A 351 -47.21 6.36 -19.31
N LEU A 352 -47.15 6.09 -18.00
CA LEU A 352 -48.24 6.43 -17.07
C LEU A 352 -48.04 7.88 -16.58
N ASN A 353 -49.02 8.74 -16.81
CA ASN A 353 -49.00 10.11 -16.32
C ASN A 353 -50.41 10.50 -15.84
N SER A 354 -50.51 11.00 -14.60
CA SER A 354 -51.79 11.41 -13.99
C SER A 354 -52.22 12.82 -14.37
N THR A 355 -51.31 13.65 -14.89
CA THR A 355 -51.56 15.08 -15.16
C THR A 355 -50.91 15.62 -16.44
N GLY A 356 -50.30 14.77 -17.27
CA GLY A 356 -49.56 15.21 -18.46
C GLY A 356 -49.39 14.11 -19.51
N THR A 357 -48.50 14.34 -20.49
CA THR A 357 -48.25 13.41 -21.58
C THR A 357 -47.53 12.16 -21.08
N GLY A 358 -48.10 10.98 -21.34
CA GLY A 358 -47.48 9.69 -21.00
C GLY A 358 -46.34 9.31 -21.94
N VAL A 359 -46.61 9.31 -23.25
CA VAL A 359 -45.60 9.07 -24.31
C VAL A 359 -45.62 10.26 -25.25
N TYR A 360 -44.54 11.04 -25.28
CA TYR A 360 -44.34 12.12 -26.25
C TYR A 360 -43.38 11.65 -27.34
N ALA A 361 -43.81 11.73 -28.60
CA ALA A 361 -42.96 11.46 -29.74
C ALA A 361 -43.12 12.59 -30.75
N SER A 362 -42.00 13.12 -31.24
CA SER A 362 -41.96 14.22 -32.22
C SER A 362 -40.92 13.90 -33.29
N SER A 363 -41.19 14.25 -34.55
CA SER A 363 -40.22 14.13 -35.64
C SER A 363 -40.34 15.32 -36.57
N MET A 364 -39.21 15.90 -36.98
CA MET A 364 -39.16 17.03 -37.90
C MET A 364 -39.17 16.60 -39.37
N THR A 365 -38.76 15.37 -39.68
CA THR A 365 -38.53 14.91 -41.06
C THR A 365 -39.11 13.52 -41.36
N GLY A 366 -39.76 12.87 -40.39
CA GLY A 366 -40.31 11.51 -40.54
C GLY A 366 -41.48 11.21 -39.60
N TYR A 367 -41.75 9.92 -39.38
CA TYR A 367 -42.80 9.51 -38.45
C TYR A 367 -42.35 9.73 -37.01
N ALA A 368 -43.08 10.56 -36.26
CA ALA A 368 -42.90 10.72 -34.82
C ALA A 368 -43.22 9.43 -34.07
N LEU A 369 -44.29 8.74 -34.46
CA LEU A 369 -44.66 7.42 -33.96
C LEU A 369 -44.97 6.50 -35.14
N LYS A 370 -44.22 5.40 -35.26
CA LYS A 370 -44.46 4.38 -36.29
C LYS A 370 -44.81 3.07 -35.62
N VAL A 371 -46.06 2.65 -35.79
CA VAL A 371 -46.53 1.35 -35.28
C VAL A 371 -46.57 0.35 -36.44
N LEU A 372 -45.74 -0.69 -36.36
CA LEU A 372 -45.64 -1.74 -37.37
C LEU A 372 -46.13 -3.05 -36.78
N LYS A 373 -46.98 -3.75 -37.53
CA LYS A 373 -47.30 -5.16 -37.25
C LYS A 373 -46.46 -6.04 -38.17
N GLN A 374 -45.50 -6.77 -37.63
CA GLN A 374 -44.74 -7.78 -38.40
C GLN A 374 -45.51 -9.11 -38.43
N ASN A 375 -45.55 -9.74 -39.60
CA ASN A 375 -46.39 -10.88 -39.88
C ASN A 375 -45.62 -12.19 -39.64
N TRP A 376 -45.25 -12.47 -38.39
CA TRP A 376 -44.40 -13.64 -38.07
C TRP A 376 -45.17 -14.92 -37.72
N LEU A 377 -46.46 -14.84 -37.40
CA LEU A 377 -47.39 -15.97 -37.22
C LEU A 377 -48.80 -15.36 -37.16
N SER A 378 -49.86 -16.16 -37.31
CA SER A 378 -51.28 -15.77 -37.39
C SER A 378 -51.83 -15.00 -36.16
N VAL A 379 -51.28 -13.83 -35.84
CA VAL A 379 -51.70 -13.01 -34.69
C VAL A 379 -52.84 -12.09 -35.12
N THR A 380 -54.05 -12.40 -34.67
CA THR A 380 -55.28 -11.62 -34.87
C THR A 380 -55.41 -10.57 -33.75
N GLY A 381 -55.06 -9.32 -34.04
CA GLY A 381 -55.13 -8.21 -33.07
C GLY A 381 -54.84 -6.86 -33.73
N PRO A 382 -55.34 -5.74 -33.16
CA PRO A 382 -55.12 -4.40 -33.70
C PRO A 382 -53.65 -4.00 -33.59
N THR A 383 -53.15 -3.20 -34.55
CA THR A 383 -51.78 -2.66 -34.52
C THR A 383 -51.61 -1.58 -33.44
N ALA A 384 -52.68 -0.84 -33.14
CA ALA A 384 -52.76 0.11 -32.04
C ALA A 384 -54.16 0.09 -31.43
N LEU A 385 -54.25 0.15 -30.10
CA LEU A 385 -55.50 0.32 -29.36
C LEU A 385 -55.40 1.61 -28.55
N LEU A 386 -56.18 2.60 -28.94
CA LEU A 386 -56.35 3.84 -28.19
C LEU A 386 -57.72 3.78 -27.54
N LYS A 387 -57.78 3.76 -26.21
CA LYS A 387 -59.03 3.67 -25.44
C LYS A 387 -58.94 4.56 -24.21
N ASN A 388 -60.08 5.12 -23.83
CA ASN A 388 -60.26 5.74 -22.52
C ASN A 388 -61.01 4.74 -21.64
N GLU A 389 -60.32 4.18 -20.66
CA GLU A 389 -60.87 3.14 -19.77
C GLU A 389 -61.74 3.70 -18.65
N ARG A 390 -61.66 5.01 -18.41
CA ARG A 390 -62.40 5.66 -17.32
C ARG A 390 -63.70 6.23 -17.87
N THR A 391 -64.82 5.61 -17.48
CA THR A 391 -66.18 5.97 -17.93
C THR A 391 -66.57 7.43 -17.60
N THR A 392 -65.90 8.07 -16.65
CA THR A 392 -66.13 9.48 -16.28
C THR A 392 -65.30 10.48 -17.08
N ASN A 393 -64.33 10.04 -17.88
CA ASN A 393 -63.48 10.94 -18.64
C ASN A 393 -64.17 11.26 -19.98
N THR A 394 -64.52 12.53 -20.17
CA THR A 394 -65.19 13.05 -21.38
C THR A 394 -64.20 13.56 -22.43
N ALA A 395 -62.89 13.53 -22.16
CA ALA A 395 -61.89 13.96 -23.12
C ALA A 395 -61.81 13.01 -24.32
N PRO A 396 -61.50 13.53 -25.52
CA PRO A 396 -61.27 12.69 -26.69
C PRO A 396 -60.12 11.71 -26.45
N VAL A 397 -60.32 10.46 -26.88
CA VAL A 397 -59.29 9.41 -26.83
C VAL A 397 -58.13 9.72 -27.77
N VAL A 398 -58.43 10.37 -28.89
CA VAL A 398 -57.48 10.78 -29.92
C VAL A 398 -57.82 12.20 -30.34
N VAL A 399 -56.87 13.11 -30.22
CA VAL A 399 -56.91 14.45 -30.81
C VAL A 399 -55.93 14.45 -31.96
N ILE A 400 -56.40 14.82 -33.16
CA ILE A 400 -55.56 14.96 -34.35
C ILE A 400 -55.64 16.42 -34.76
N GLU A 401 -54.65 17.18 -34.35
CA GLU A 401 -54.52 18.61 -34.65
C GLU A 401 -53.43 18.84 -35.69
N ASN A 402 -53.64 19.87 -36.49
CA ASN A 402 -52.65 20.32 -37.45
C ASN A 402 -52.60 21.85 -37.44
N GLU A 403 -51.49 22.39 -36.94
CA GLU A 403 -51.30 23.83 -36.77
C GLU A 403 -50.71 24.51 -38.02
N ALA A 404 -50.30 23.73 -39.03
CA ALA A 404 -49.79 24.30 -40.27
C ALA A 404 -50.93 24.73 -41.20
N SER A 405 -50.67 25.76 -42.02
CA SER A 405 -51.68 26.46 -42.82
C SER A 405 -52.39 25.61 -43.89
N ASN A 406 -51.92 24.38 -44.19
CA ASN A 406 -52.52 23.51 -45.21
C ASN A 406 -52.21 21.98 -45.26
N PRO A 407 -51.88 21.22 -44.19
CA PRO A 407 -51.68 19.77 -44.34
C PRO A 407 -52.87 18.89 -43.95
N THR A 408 -52.88 17.67 -44.48
CA THR A 408 -53.81 16.59 -44.11
C THR A 408 -53.60 16.17 -42.66
N ALA A 409 -54.61 16.37 -41.80
CA ALA A 409 -54.56 15.92 -40.40
C ALA A 409 -54.70 14.39 -40.27
N LEU A 410 -55.55 13.77 -41.09
CA LEU A 410 -55.77 12.33 -41.13
C LEU A 410 -55.77 11.80 -42.57
N GLU A 411 -54.86 10.89 -42.89
CA GLU A 411 -54.82 10.18 -44.18
C GLU A 411 -55.09 8.69 -43.96
N LEU A 412 -56.10 8.15 -44.66
CA LEU A 412 -56.41 6.71 -44.66
C LEU A 412 -56.10 6.14 -46.04
N LYS A 413 -55.09 5.27 -46.14
CA LYS A 413 -54.73 4.62 -47.41
C LYS A 413 -55.37 3.24 -47.50
N ASN A 414 -56.28 3.06 -48.47
CA ASN A 414 -56.93 1.78 -48.79
C ASN A 414 -57.63 1.09 -47.60
N GLY A 415 -58.26 1.86 -46.72
CA GLY A 415 -58.98 1.34 -45.55
C GLY A 415 -60.34 2.03 -45.35
N TYR A 416 -61.27 1.31 -44.69
CA TYR A 416 -62.57 1.85 -44.30
C TYR A 416 -62.54 2.37 -42.86
N ILE A 417 -63.33 3.41 -42.57
CA ILE A 417 -63.64 3.82 -41.18
C ILE A 417 -64.80 2.95 -40.70
N LYS A 418 -64.57 2.11 -39.70
CA LYS A 418 -65.63 1.35 -39.02
C LYS A 418 -66.08 2.11 -37.77
N VAL A 419 -67.32 2.58 -37.75
CA VAL A 419 -67.96 3.15 -36.55
C VAL A 419 -68.79 2.07 -35.87
N SER A 420 -68.51 1.77 -34.60
CA SER A 420 -69.20 0.76 -33.80
C SER A 420 -69.61 1.31 -32.43
N GLY A 421 -70.48 0.62 -31.69
CA GLY A 421 -71.08 1.11 -30.43
C GLY A 421 -72.51 1.63 -30.58
N SER A 422 -73.11 2.16 -29.51
CA SER A 422 -74.49 2.68 -29.48
C SER A 422 -74.60 4.13 -30.00
N ASN A 423 -73.60 4.98 -29.74
CA ASN A 423 -73.54 6.36 -30.21
C ASN A 423 -72.69 6.46 -31.47
N LYS A 424 -73.31 6.33 -32.65
CA LYS A 424 -72.58 6.26 -33.93
C LYS A 424 -72.67 7.58 -34.68
N MET A 425 -71.55 8.01 -35.26
CA MET A 425 -71.54 9.07 -36.29
C MET A 425 -72.21 8.62 -37.59
N ALA A 426 -72.40 7.32 -37.81
CA ALA A 426 -73.14 6.77 -38.94
C ALA A 426 -74.20 5.75 -38.44
N PHE A 427 -75.47 6.01 -38.70
CA PHE A 427 -76.59 5.19 -38.23
C PHE A 427 -77.74 5.15 -39.26
N SER A 428 -78.70 4.24 -39.05
CA SER A 428 -79.92 4.18 -39.85
C SER A 428 -81.00 5.02 -39.20
N HIS A 429 -81.61 5.94 -39.95
CA HIS A 429 -82.80 6.67 -39.55
C HIS A 429 -84.03 6.02 -40.20
N THR A 430 -85.05 5.71 -39.42
CA THR A 430 -86.32 5.15 -39.90
C THR A 430 -87.42 6.16 -39.63
N THR A 431 -88.14 6.55 -40.68
CA THR A 431 -89.32 7.40 -40.52
C THR A 431 -90.43 6.61 -39.81
N ALA A 432 -90.97 7.17 -38.74
CA ALA A 432 -92.00 6.56 -37.91
C ALA A 432 -93.04 7.63 -37.57
N ALA A 433 -94.28 7.21 -37.30
CA ALA A 433 -95.37 8.16 -37.01
C ALA A 433 -94.99 9.17 -35.90
N GLY A 434 -94.23 8.74 -34.89
CA GLY A 434 -93.78 9.59 -33.79
C GLY A 434 -92.66 10.59 -34.11
N ASN A 435 -91.97 10.45 -35.25
CA ASN A 435 -90.91 11.38 -35.66
C ASN A 435 -91.24 12.15 -36.94
N ILE A 436 -92.40 11.93 -37.55
CA ILE A 436 -92.87 12.62 -38.76
C ILE A 436 -93.68 13.86 -38.37
N VAL A 437 -93.38 14.99 -39.01
CA VAL A 437 -94.18 16.21 -38.96
C VAL A 437 -94.39 16.69 -40.40
N ASN A 438 -95.62 16.56 -40.91
CA ASN A 438 -95.97 16.88 -42.30
C ASN A 438 -95.07 16.16 -43.32
N ASN A 439 -94.26 16.91 -44.07
CA ASN A 439 -93.39 16.43 -45.14
C ASN A 439 -91.96 16.12 -44.67
N TRP A 440 -91.69 16.07 -43.36
CA TRP A 440 -90.37 15.80 -42.83
C TRP A 440 -90.35 14.84 -41.65
N SER A 441 -89.18 14.27 -41.35
CA SER A 441 -88.95 13.37 -40.22
C SER A 441 -87.70 13.78 -39.43
N ALA A 442 -87.87 13.91 -38.11
CA ALA A 442 -86.82 14.28 -37.16
C ALA A 442 -85.77 13.18 -37.02
N ILE A 443 -84.51 13.51 -37.30
CA ILE A 443 -83.36 12.63 -37.11
C ILE A 443 -82.93 12.74 -35.65
N SER A 444 -82.91 11.64 -34.89
CA SER A 444 -82.54 11.65 -33.47
C SER A 444 -81.10 11.19 -33.27
N TYR A 445 -80.28 12.04 -32.67
CA TYR A 445 -78.95 11.69 -32.20
C TYR A 445 -78.50 12.58 -31.03
N PRO A 446 -77.54 12.13 -30.19
CA PRO A 446 -77.11 12.89 -29.02
C PRO A 446 -76.54 14.28 -29.35
N ASN A 447 -76.93 15.27 -28.55
CA ASN A 447 -76.40 16.64 -28.58
C ASN A 447 -76.47 17.29 -29.99
N ALA A 448 -77.57 17.10 -30.72
CA ALA A 448 -77.76 17.69 -32.05
C ALA A 448 -77.60 19.22 -32.01
N ALA A 449 -76.84 19.77 -32.95
CA ALA A 449 -76.59 21.20 -33.07
C ALA A 449 -76.84 21.67 -34.52
N SER A 450 -77.24 22.93 -34.68
CA SER A 450 -77.45 23.53 -36.01
C SER A 450 -76.17 23.66 -36.84
N THR A 451 -75.00 23.51 -36.23
CA THR A 451 -73.68 23.54 -36.88
C THR A 451 -73.23 22.16 -37.41
N ASP A 452 -73.93 21.08 -37.03
CA ASP A 452 -73.57 19.74 -37.49
C ASP A 452 -73.75 19.59 -39.01
N ILE A 453 -72.86 18.86 -39.68
CA ILE A 453 -73.01 18.50 -41.10
C ILE A 453 -73.67 17.12 -41.18
N VAL A 454 -74.81 17.04 -41.87
CA VAL A 454 -75.57 15.80 -42.03
C VAL A 454 -75.51 15.33 -43.48
N PHE A 455 -74.90 14.18 -43.70
CA PHE A 455 -74.99 13.43 -44.95
C PHE A 455 -76.09 12.41 -44.84
N LEU A 456 -76.85 12.27 -45.92
CA LEU A 456 -77.95 11.34 -45.97
C LEU A 456 -77.92 10.59 -47.30
N THR A 457 -78.13 9.28 -47.25
CA THR A 457 -78.38 8.45 -48.43
C THR A 457 -79.57 7.54 -48.20
N HIS A 458 -80.22 7.10 -49.28
CA HIS A 458 -81.25 6.08 -49.20
C HIS A 458 -80.69 4.77 -48.64
N ASN A 459 -81.49 4.09 -47.82
CA ASN A 459 -81.22 2.72 -47.39
C ASN A 459 -82.33 1.79 -47.89
N TYR A 460 -82.17 1.23 -49.09
CA TYR A 460 -83.11 0.29 -49.70
C TYR A 460 -82.98 -1.12 -49.14
N ASN A 461 -83.01 -1.26 -47.82
CA ASN A 461 -83.10 -2.59 -47.21
C ASN A 461 -84.47 -3.24 -47.56
N PRO A 462 -84.58 -4.59 -47.54
CA PRO A 462 -85.81 -5.29 -47.97
C PRO A 462 -87.08 -4.91 -47.18
N THR A 463 -86.92 -4.25 -46.03
CA THR A 463 -88.02 -3.83 -45.15
C THR A 463 -88.37 -2.34 -45.28
N SER A 464 -87.59 -1.55 -46.03
CA SER A 464 -87.87 -0.15 -46.30
C SER A 464 -88.87 -0.04 -47.45
N THR A 465 -89.83 0.86 -47.31
CA THR A 465 -90.64 1.26 -48.46
C THR A 465 -89.75 2.00 -49.45
N TYR A 466 -89.91 1.72 -50.75
CA TYR A 466 -89.16 2.40 -51.80
C TYR A 466 -89.54 3.88 -51.82
N PHE A 467 -88.55 4.75 -51.67
CA PHE A 467 -88.72 6.20 -51.58
C PHE A 467 -88.09 6.86 -52.79
N ASN A 468 -88.92 7.43 -53.66
CA ASN A 468 -88.53 8.01 -54.95
C ASN A 468 -88.92 9.50 -55.06
N TYR A 469 -88.71 10.23 -53.97
CA TYR A 469 -88.88 11.68 -53.96
C TYR A 469 -87.52 12.35 -53.76
N ASN A 470 -87.37 13.56 -54.28
CA ASN A 470 -86.25 14.42 -53.90
C ASN A 470 -86.35 14.76 -52.42
N TYR A 471 -85.22 14.69 -51.73
CA TYR A 471 -85.15 14.95 -50.31
C TYR A 471 -83.92 15.81 -49.99
N GLY A 472 -84.06 16.59 -48.92
CA GLY A 472 -82.96 17.33 -48.34
C GLY A 472 -82.91 17.13 -46.83
N VAL A 473 -81.93 17.78 -46.21
CA VAL A 473 -81.83 17.89 -44.75
C VAL A 473 -81.93 19.36 -44.35
N PHE A 474 -82.60 19.64 -43.24
CA PHE A 474 -82.69 20.99 -42.68
C PHE A 474 -82.71 20.95 -41.15
N TRP A 475 -82.29 22.04 -40.51
CA TRP A 475 -82.40 22.22 -39.07
C TRP A 475 -83.79 22.77 -38.72
N ASN A 476 -84.56 22.06 -37.90
CA ASN A 476 -85.94 22.44 -37.55
C ASN A 476 -86.05 23.36 -36.32
N GLY A 477 -84.91 23.79 -35.75
CA GLY A 477 -84.83 24.53 -34.48
C GLY A 477 -84.38 23.69 -33.29
N THR A 478 -84.58 22.38 -33.33
CA THR A 478 -84.24 21.44 -32.23
C THR A 478 -83.40 20.24 -32.68
N THR A 479 -83.60 19.76 -33.89
CA THR A 479 -82.82 18.68 -34.49
C THR A 479 -82.74 18.84 -36.02
N TRP A 480 -81.85 18.08 -36.64
CA TRP A 480 -81.85 17.90 -38.09
C TRP A 480 -83.01 17.01 -38.51
N ALA A 481 -83.59 17.30 -39.65
CA ALA A 481 -84.70 16.56 -40.22
C ALA A 481 -84.45 16.28 -41.69
N VAL A 482 -84.90 15.12 -42.15
CA VAL A 482 -85.03 14.82 -43.58
C VAL A 482 -86.40 15.27 -44.06
N TYR A 483 -86.47 16.00 -45.16
CA TYR A 483 -87.73 16.50 -45.72
C TYR A 483 -87.89 16.15 -47.19
N ILE A 484 -89.14 16.02 -47.62
CA ILE A 484 -89.51 15.90 -49.03
C ILE A 484 -89.55 17.31 -49.63
N GLU A 485 -88.75 17.55 -50.66
CA GLU A 485 -88.66 18.86 -51.31
C GLU A 485 -89.94 19.24 -52.05
N THR A 486 -90.70 18.26 -52.50
CA THR A 486 -92.01 18.48 -53.13
C THR A 486 -93.01 19.00 -52.10
N PRO A 487 -93.56 20.22 -52.28
CA PRO A 487 -94.55 20.78 -51.37
C PRO A 487 -95.78 19.86 -51.29
N ALA A 488 -96.37 19.77 -50.09
CA ALA A 488 -97.60 19.03 -49.79
C ALA A 488 -97.56 17.48 -49.86
N THR A 489 -96.41 16.85 -50.08
CA THR A 489 -96.27 15.38 -49.95
C THR A 489 -95.90 15.00 -48.50
N PRO A 490 -96.76 14.29 -47.73
CA PRO A 490 -96.40 13.85 -46.39
C PRO A 490 -95.25 12.85 -46.40
N MET A 491 -94.38 12.88 -45.38
CA MET A 491 -93.31 11.88 -45.24
C MET A 491 -93.92 10.50 -44.96
N PRO A 492 -93.66 9.46 -45.79
CA PRO A 492 -94.16 8.12 -45.52
C PRO A 492 -93.52 7.52 -44.28
N VAL A 493 -94.22 6.61 -43.60
CA VAL A 493 -93.65 5.76 -42.55
C VAL A 493 -92.80 4.64 -43.15
N ASN A 494 -91.85 4.11 -42.39
CA ASN A 494 -90.95 3.01 -42.77
C ASN A 494 -90.05 3.30 -43.97
N ILE A 495 -89.60 4.56 -44.13
CA ILE A 495 -88.49 4.91 -45.01
C ILE A 495 -87.19 4.84 -44.21
N ASN A 496 -86.20 4.10 -44.73
CA ASN A 496 -84.89 4.00 -44.12
C ASN A 496 -83.86 4.88 -44.86
N PHE A 497 -83.06 5.58 -44.09
CA PHE A 497 -81.98 6.43 -44.55
C PHE A 497 -80.68 6.05 -43.82
N ASN A 498 -79.55 6.03 -44.52
CA ASN A 498 -78.26 6.04 -43.86
C ASN A 498 -77.91 7.50 -43.57
N VAL A 499 -77.67 7.80 -42.30
CA VAL A 499 -77.32 9.13 -41.84
C VAL A 499 -75.88 9.10 -41.34
N MET A 500 -75.05 10.03 -41.82
CA MET A 500 -73.75 10.33 -41.23
C MET A 500 -73.74 11.77 -40.72
N VAL A 501 -73.39 11.95 -39.45
CA VAL A 501 -73.30 13.25 -38.79
C VAL A 501 -71.83 13.55 -38.50
N ILE A 502 -71.35 14.70 -38.98
CA ILE A 502 -70.06 15.27 -38.59
C ILE A 502 -70.34 16.46 -37.66
N LYS A 503 -69.86 16.36 -36.42
CA LYS A 503 -69.92 17.44 -35.45
C LYS A 503 -68.94 18.55 -35.84
N GLN A 504 -69.36 19.80 -35.74
CA GLN A 504 -68.49 20.99 -35.88
C GLN A 504 -68.16 21.59 -34.52
#